data_AF-A0A2N5CR12-F1
#
_entry.id   AF-A0A2N5CR12-F1
#
_cell.length_a   1.000
_cell.length_b   1.000
_cell.length_c   1.000
_cell.angle_alpha   90.00
_cell.angle_beta   90.00
_cell.angle_gamma   90.00
#
_symmetry.space_group_name_H-M   'P 1'
#
loop_
_entity.id
_entity.type
_entity.pdbx_description
1 polymer ?
#
loop_
_entity_poly.entity_id
_entity_poly.type
_entity_poly.pdbx_seq_one_letter_code
_entity_poly.pdbx_strand_id
1 'polypeptide(L)'
;MALHGSAPQPWIDRLAMETINYVRETSNVPLGPRPLKRAAIPYFLRDRYRFLEDELLTRRSLFVAPTNSELDTPAQMAKHLVQLKKVTDAVDILLLPTIWA
;
A
#
# COMPACT_ATOMS: atom_id res chain seq x y z
N MET A 1 29.63 -3.76 -4.20
CA MET A 1 28.27 -4.31 -4.02
C MET A 1 27.53 -3.40 -3.06
N ALA A 2 26.80 -2.41 -3.56
CA ALA A 2 26.06 -1.45 -2.74
C ALA A 2 24.60 -1.88 -2.66
N LEU A 3 24.13 -2.14 -1.45
CA LEU A 3 22.74 -2.38 -1.11
C LEU A 3 21.94 -1.12 -1.48
N HIS A 4 21.07 -1.20 -2.49
CA HIS A 4 20.08 -0.18 -2.79
C HIS A 4 18.98 -0.21 -1.70
N GLY A 5 19.33 0.28 -0.52
CA GLY A 5 18.34 0.70 0.46
C GLY A 5 17.78 2.03 -0.01
N SER A 6 16.77 2.01 -0.90
CA SER A 6 15.99 3.20 -1.21
C SER A 6 15.43 3.74 0.09
N ALA A 7 15.93 4.90 0.52
CA ALA A 7 15.48 5.62 1.70
C ALA A 7 13.94 5.71 1.69
N PRO A 8 13.26 5.64 2.86
CA PRO A 8 11.84 5.90 2.93
C PRO A 8 11.59 7.27 2.32
N GLN A 9 10.87 7.32 1.18
CA GLN A 9 10.62 8.56 0.50
C GLN A 9 9.57 9.33 1.32
N PRO A 10 9.90 10.50 1.88
CA PRO A 10 9.08 11.17 2.89
C PRO A 10 7.69 11.59 2.40
N TRP A 11 7.48 11.63 1.08
CA TRP A 11 6.18 11.94 0.48
C TRP A 11 5.22 10.74 0.45
N ILE A 12 5.71 9.50 0.43
CA ILE A 12 4.88 8.29 0.52
C ILE A 12 4.28 8.19 1.92
N ASP A 13 5.09 8.48 2.95
CA ASP A 13 4.64 8.53 4.34
C ASP A 13 3.57 9.62 4.52
N ARG A 14 3.74 10.76 3.83
CA ARG A 14 2.75 11.85 3.82
C ARG A 14 1.43 11.44 3.19
N LEU A 15 1.42 10.82 2.01
CA LEU A 15 0.18 10.38 1.33
C LEU A 15 -0.55 9.27 2.09
N ALA A 16 0.21 8.34 2.68
CA ALA A 16 -0.36 7.37 3.60
C ALA A 16 -1.04 8.09 4.77
N MET A 17 -0.35 9.04 5.42
CA MET A 17 -0.92 9.83 6.52
C MET A 17 -2.14 10.66 6.11
N GLU A 18 -2.14 11.27 4.93
CA GLU A 18 -3.29 12.04 4.42
C GLU A 18 -4.49 11.14 4.14
N THR A 19 -4.27 9.94 3.58
CA THR A 19 -5.35 8.97 3.37
C THR A 19 -5.90 8.44 4.70
N ILE A 20 -5.01 8.13 5.65
CA ILE A 20 -5.37 7.72 7.01
C ILE A 20 -6.22 8.80 7.69
N ASN A 21 -5.80 10.07 7.57
CA ASN A 21 -6.53 11.20 8.14
C ASN A 21 -7.90 11.37 7.49
N TYR A 22 -7.99 11.31 6.16
CA TYR A 22 -9.28 11.40 5.46
C TYR A 22 -10.25 10.30 5.90
N VAL A 23 -9.78 9.06 5.98
CA VAL A 23 -10.62 7.94 6.41
C VAL A 23 -10.99 8.08 7.89
N ARG A 24 -10.08 8.54 8.74
CA ARG A 24 -10.37 8.83 10.15
C ARG A 24 -11.41 9.94 10.31
N GLU A 25 -11.28 11.03 9.55
CA GLU A 25 -12.21 12.17 9.59
C GLU A 25 -13.61 11.80 9.10
N THR A 26 -13.69 10.98 8.05
CA THR A 26 -14.97 10.56 7.46
C THR A 26 -15.64 9.41 8.21
N SER A 27 -14.85 8.51 8.80
CA SER A 27 -15.35 7.26 9.41
C SER A 27 -15.39 7.30 10.94
N ASN A 28 -14.70 8.27 11.56
CA ASN A 28 -14.41 8.32 13.00
C ASN A 28 -13.76 7.04 13.57
N VAL A 29 -13.13 6.23 12.70
CA VAL A 29 -12.43 4.99 13.08
C VAL A 29 -10.95 5.31 13.29
N PRO A 30 -10.35 4.90 14.42
CA PRO A 30 -8.91 5.03 14.62
C PRO A 30 -8.18 4.05 13.70
N LEU A 31 -7.52 4.56 12.68
CA LEU A 31 -6.60 3.81 11.84
C LEU A 31 -5.18 3.89 12.44
N GLY A 32 -4.54 2.75 12.60
CA GLY A 32 -3.16 2.61 13.06
C GLY A 32 -2.37 1.66 12.16
N PRO A 33 -2.17 2.00 10.87
CA PRO A 33 -1.60 1.09 9.91
C PRO A 33 -0.18 0.69 10.28
N ARG A 34 0.10 -0.60 10.10
CA ARG A 34 1.37 -1.21 10.44
C ARG A 34 2.03 -1.75 9.16
N PRO A 35 3.37 -1.73 9.07
CA PRO A 35 4.05 -2.41 7.98
C PRO A 35 3.64 -3.88 7.93
N LEU A 36 3.33 -4.38 6.74
CA LEU A 36 2.93 -5.78 6.58
C LEU A 36 4.13 -6.71 6.90
N LYS A 37 4.08 -7.40 8.04
CA LYS A 37 5.21 -8.22 8.53
C LYS A 37 5.25 -9.65 7.98
N ARG A 38 4.13 -10.21 7.50
CA ARG A 38 3.95 -11.67 7.34
C ARG A 38 3.27 -12.14 6.05
N ALA A 39 3.44 -11.45 4.93
CA ALA A 39 2.93 -11.97 3.65
C ALA A 39 4.08 -12.42 2.73
N ALA A 40 3.94 -13.60 2.13
CA ALA A 40 4.80 -14.11 1.07
C ALA A 40 4.57 -13.34 -0.25
N ILE A 41 4.65 -12.01 -0.18
CA ILE A 41 4.49 -11.14 -1.34
C ILE A 41 5.68 -11.37 -2.27
N PRO A 42 5.44 -11.66 -3.56
CA PRO A 42 6.46 -11.76 -4.57
C PRO A 42 7.42 -10.56 -4.58
N TYR A 43 8.71 -10.81 -4.83
CA TYR A 43 9.74 -9.78 -4.77
C TYR A 43 9.45 -8.57 -5.66
N PHE A 44 8.97 -8.81 -6.89
CA PHE A 44 8.64 -7.72 -7.83
C PHE A 44 7.52 -6.78 -7.33
N LEU A 45 6.61 -7.28 -6.49
CA LEU A 45 5.58 -6.45 -5.85
C LEU A 45 6.14 -5.67 -4.66
N ARG A 46 7.08 -6.26 -3.90
CA ARG A 46 7.78 -5.57 -2.79
C ARG A 46 8.69 -4.44 -3.26
N ASP A 47 9.23 -4.57 -4.47
CA ASP A 47 10.06 -3.55 -5.09
C ASP A 47 9.22 -2.36 -5.58
N ARG A 48 8.01 -2.64 -6.10
CA ARG A 48 7.09 -1.65 -6.69
C ARG A 48 6.09 -1.02 -5.73
N TYR A 49 5.85 -1.65 -4.59
CA TYR A 49 4.82 -1.20 -3.66
C TYR A 49 5.28 -1.26 -2.20
N ARG A 50 4.83 -0.27 -1.42
CA ARG A 50 4.77 -0.35 0.04
C ARG A 50 3.43 -0.93 0.46
N PHE A 51 3.48 -1.76 1.50
CA PHE A 51 2.34 -2.48 2.04
C PHE A 51 2.14 -2.08 3.50
N LEU A 52 0.97 -1.53 3.77
CA LEU A 52 0.52 -1.23 5.12
C LEU A 52 -0.74 -2.03 5.38
N GLU A 53 -0.83 -2.60 6.56
CA GLU A 53 -1.99 -3.38 7.00
C GLU A 53 -2.68 -2.64 8.15
N ASP A 54 -4.00 -2.60 8.09
CA ASP A 54 -4.81 -2.10 9.19
C ASP A 54 -6.17 -2.78 9.23
N GLU A 55 -6.94 -2.49 10.26
CA GLU A 55 -8.32 -2.92 10.38
C GLU A 55 -9.25 -1.75 10.04
N LEU A 56 -9.89 -1.82 8.87
CA LEU A 56 -10.90 -0.85 8.44
C LEU A 56 -12.28 -1.47 8.62
N LEU A 57 -13.17 -0.82 9.37
CA LEU A 57 -14.54 -1.31 9.60
C LEU A 57 -14.59 -2.77 10.08
N THR A 58 -13.74 -3.13 11.04
CA THR A 58 -13.59 -4.50 11.58
C THR A 58 -13.08 -5.56 10.59
N ARG A 59 -12.52 -5.11 9.45
CA ARG A 59 -11.99 -5.98 8.40
C ARG A 59 -10.51 -5.70 8.18
N ARG A 60 -9.75 -6.78 8.03
CA ARG A 60 -8.33 -6.73 7.70
C ARG A 60 -8.16 -6.17 6.29
N SER A 61 -7.54 -5.01 6.20
CA SER A 61 -7.36 -4.24 4.97
C SER A 61 -5.89 -4.04 4.68
N LEU A 62 -5.53 -4.12 3.40
CA LEU A 62 -4.19 -3.92 2.91
C LEU A 62 -4.14 -2.66 2.05
N PHE A 63 -3.41 -1.66 2.51
CA PHE A 63 -3.10 -0.46 1.76
C PHE A 63 -1.82 -0.68 0.95
N VAL A 64 -1.90 -0.35 -0.33
CA VAL A 64 -0.84 -0.56 -1.32
C VAL A 64 -0.48 0.80 -1.91
N ALA A 65 0.73 1.28 -1.64
CA ALA A 65 1.24 2.54 -2.18
C ALA A 65 2.37 2.25 -3.19
N PRO A 66 2.31 2.76 -4.43
CA PRO A 66 3.42 2.64 -5.37
C PRO A 66 4.69 3.32 -4.85
N THR A 67 5.86 2.70 -5.05
CA THR A 67 7.18 3.26 -4.67
C THR A 67 7.84 4.08 -5.76
N ASN A 68 7.53 3.79 -7.03
CA ASN A 68 8.09 4.46 -8.20
C ASN A 68 7.01 5.23 -8.97
N SER A 69 7.40 6.36 -9.56
CA SER A 69 6.57 7.20 -10.43
C SER A 69 6.45 6.67 -11.86
N GLU A 70 7.18 5.61 -12.22
CA GLU A 70 6.91 4.88 -13.46
C GLU A 70 5.52 4.26 -13.35
N LEU A 71 4.54 4.97 -13.92
CA LEU A 71 3.14 4.63 -13.91
C LEU A 71 2.95 3.29 -14.62
N ASP A 72 2.81 2.22 -13.84
CA ASP A 72 2.21 0.98 -14.32
C ASP A 72 0.86 1.34 -14.94
N THR A 73 0.59 0.83 -16.14
CA THR A 73 -0.72 1.04 -16.76
C THR A 73 -1.83 0.53 -15.83
N PRO A 74 -3.04 1.11 -15.86
CA PRO A 74 -4.16 0.62 -15.04
C PRO A 74 -4.38 -0.90 -15.17
N ALA A 75 -4.12 -1.45 -16.36
CA ALA A 75 -4.18 -2.89 -16.63
C ALA A 75 -3.10 -3.69 -15.89
N GLN A 76 -1.86 -3.19 -15.80
CA GLN A 76 -0.80 -3.82 -15.01
C GLN A 76 -1.09 -3.75 -13.51
N MET A 77 -1.55 -2.60 -13.02
CA MET A 77 -1.94 -2.42 -11.62
C MET A 77 -3.06 -3.40 -11.23
N ALA A 78 -4.07 -3.56 -12.09
CA ALA A 78 -5.13 -4.55 -11.87
C ALA A 78 -4.58 -5.98 -11.78
N LYS A 79 -3.62 -6.37 -12.62
CA LYS A 79 -2.96 -7.68 -12.54
C LYS A 79 -2.20 -7.85 -11.22
N HIS A 80 -1.49 -6.83 -10.77
CA HIS A 80 -0.77 -6.84 -9.50
C HIS A 80 -1.72 -7.00 -8.31
N LEU A 81 -2.87 -6.31 -8.32
CA LEU A 81 -3.90 -6.45 -7.28
C LEU A 81 -4.49 -7.87 -7.26
N VAL A 82 -4.74 -8.48 -8.41
CA VAL A 82 -5.20 -9.88 -8.50
C VAL A 82 -4.17 -10.85 -7.93
N GLN A 83 -2.88 -10.61 -8.18
CA GLN A 83 -1.80 -11.42 -7.61
C GLN A 83 -1.69 -11.21 -6.10
N LEU A 84 -1.85 -9.98 -5.61
CA LEU A 84 -1.86 -9.68 -4.18
C LEU A 84 -2.98 -10.42 -3.46
N LYS A 85 -4.21 -10.42 -4.01
CA LYS A 85 -5.35 -11.18 -3.45
C LYS A 85 -5.09 -12.69 -3.32
N LYS A 86 -4.19 -13.26 -4.11
CA LYS A 86 -3.83 -14.69 -4.02
C LYS A 86 -2.85 -15.00 -2.90
N VAL A 87 -2.13 -14.00 -2.40
CA VAL A 87 -1.03 -14.16 -1.42
C VAL A 87 -1.29 -13.46 -0.09
N THR A 88 -2.45 -12.81 0.05
CA THR A 88 -2.88 -12.13 1.27
C THR A 88 -4.29 -12.53 1.65
N ASP A 89 -4.52 -12.69 2.96
CA ASP A 89 -5.86 -12.90 3.53
C ASP A 89 -6.61 -11.58 3.76
N ALA A 90 -6.07 -10.45 3.29
CA ALA A 90 -6.74 -9.17 3.41
C ALA A 90 -8.05 -9.18 2.61
N VAL A 91 -9.12 -8.76 3.27
CA VAL A 91 -10.46 -8.71 2.69
C VAL A 91 -10.53 -7.62 1.63
N ASP A 92 -9.92 -6.48 1.94
CA ASP A 92 -9.90 -5.30 1.08
C ASP A 92 -8.46 -4.91 0.75
N ILE A 93 -8.20 -4.66 -0.55
CA ILE A 93 -6.91 -4.13 -1.03
C ILE A 93 -7.17 -2.75 -1.61
N LEU A 94 -6.63 -1.73 -0.96
CA LEU A 94 -6.82 -0.33 -1.29
C LEU A 94 -5.54 0.21 -1.92
N LEU A 95 -5.64 0.65 -3.16
CA LEU A 95 -4.52 1.31 -3.84
C LEU A 95 -4.52 2.79 -3.48
N LEU A 96 -3.42 3.26 -2.90
CA LEU A 96 -3.22 4.66 -2.57
C LEU A 96 -2.74 5.42 -3.82
N PRO A 97 -3.43 6.50 -4.22
CA PRO A 97 -3.00 7.27 -5.38
C PRO A 97 -1.68 7.98 -5.08
N THR A 98 -0.66 7.73 -5.89
CA THR A 98 0.45 8.66 -6.07
C THR A 98 -0.09 9.85 -6.84
N ILE A 99 0.09 11.07 -6.34
CA ILE A 99 -0.32 12.29 -7.04
C ILE A 99 0.28 12.25 -8.45
N TRP A 100 -0.55 12.29 -9.49
CA TRP A 100 -0.10 12.52 -10.85
C TRP A 100 0.30 14.00 -10.90
N ALA A 101 1.58 14.27 -10.68
CA ALA A 101 2.17 15.58 -10.91
C ALA A 101 2.55 15.71 -12.39
#